data_AF-A0A2N2LRW9-F1
#
_entry.id   AF-A0A2N2LRW9-F1
#
_cell.length_a   1.000
_cell.length_b   1.000
_cell.length_c   1.000
_cell.angle_alpha   90.00
_cell.angle_beta   90.00
_cell.angle_gamma   90.00
#
_symmetry.space_group_name_H-M   'P 1'
#
loop_
_entity.id
_entity.type
_entity.pdbx_description
1 polymer ?
#
loop_
_entity_poly.entity_id
_entity_poly.type
_entity_poly.pdbx_seq_one_letter_code
_entity_poly.pdbx_strand_id
1 'polypeptide(L)'
;MADKELTRQVVIDPAVLELMADMQEKQSESRLPRRQREKKAKERAKMRARRDQRVTYDIPPILKQTMFEMAESMSLPASQLATLALFRFLEDFQNGEIDLTKYKKPSRSPRYDWKLVFPQEWLKSASYKIKK
;
A
#
# COMPACT_ATOMS: atom_id res chain seq x y z
N MET A 1 7.66 45.72 34.51
CA MET A 1 8.09 46.09 33.15
C MET A 1 9.30 45.24 32.81
N ALA A 2 9.45 44.86 31.55
CA ALA A 2 10.50 44.03 30.94
C ALA A 2 10.31 42.51 31.03
N ASP A 3 10.49 41.71 29.98
CA ASP A 3 10.51 41.94 28.53
C ASP A 3 10.17 40.56 27.94
N LYS A 4 9.11 40.47 27.12
CA LYS A 4 8.71 39.21 26.49
C LYS A 4 9.54 39.06 25.23
N GLU A 5 10.58 38.22 25.29
CA GLU A 5 11.39 37.88 24.11
C GLU A 5 10.51 37.24 23.04
N LEU A 6 10.18 38.02 22.01
CA LEU A 6 9.51 37.57 20.80
C LEU A 6 10.51 36.78 19.97
N THR A 7 10.64 35.48 20.25
CA THR A 7 11.39 34.56 19.38
C THR A 7 10.66 34.45 18.05
N ARG A 8 11.31 34.93 16.97
CA ARG A 8 10.83 34.73 15.59
C ARG A 8 10.79 33.23 15.30
N GLN A 9 9.60 32.64 15.36
CA GLN A 9 9.36 31.33 14.79
C GLN A 9 9.56 31.45 13.28
N VAL A 10 10.62 30.83 12.76
CA VAL A 10 10.82 30.69 11.33
C VAL A 10 9.72 29.75 10.85
N VAL A 11 8.62 30.31 10.35
CA VAL A 11 7.56 29.57 9.69
C VAL A 11 8.12 29.10 8.35
N ILE A 12 8.82 27.96 8.35
CA ILE A 12 9.29 27.33 7.13
C ILE A 12 8.07 26.69 6.48
N ASP A 13 7.83 27.02 5.21
CA ASP A 13 6.79 26.42 4.38
C ASP A 13 6.94 24.89 4.37
N PRO A 14 5.87 24.11 4.63
CA PRO A 14 5.90 22.64 4.59
C PRO A 14 6.54 22.06 3.33
N ALA A 15 6.38 22.70 2.17
CA ALA A 15 6.98 22.25 0.92
C ALA A 15 8.52 22.42 0.91
N VAL A 16 9.02 23.44 1.59
CA VAL A 16 10.47 23.69 1.74
C VAL A 16 11.08 22.70 2.73
N LEU A 17 10.35 22.31 3.78
CA LEU A 17 10.79 21.26 4.70
C LEU A 17 10.96 19.91 4.01
N GLU A 18 10.01 19.53 3.15
CA GLU A 18 10.08 18.29 2.36
C GLU A 18 11.29 18.32 1.41
N LEU A 19 11.50 19.45 0.71
CA LEU A 19 12.65 19.62 -0.18
C LEU A 19 13.99 19.53 0.56
N MET A 20 14.09 20.14 1.76
CA MET A 20 15.29 20.09 2.58
C MET A 20 15.57 18.68 3.11
N ALA A 21 14.53 17.94 3.50
CA ALA A 21 14.65 16.54 3.91
C ALA A 21 15.18 15.66 2.76
N ASP A 22 14.62 15.81 1.56
CA ASP A 22 15.07 15.13 0.34
C ASP A 22 16.54 15.43 -0.01
N MET A 23 16.97 16.69 0.18
CA MET A 23 18.36 17.09 -0.03
C MET A 23 19.31 16.52 1.03
N GLN A 24 18.89 16.48 2.30
CA GLN A 24 19.66 15.88 3.39
C GLN A 24 19.78 14.35 3.23
N GLU A 25 18.74 13.66 2.78
CA GLU A 25 18.81 12.24 2.44
C GLU A 25 19.83 11.97 1.33
N LYS A 26 19.83 12.78 0.26
CA LYS A 26 20.81 12.66 -0.83
C LYS A 26 22.24 12.94 -0.36
N GLN A 27 22.43 13.92 0.52
CA GLN A 27 23.75 14.24 1.08
C GLN A 27 24.24 13.20 2.10
N SER A 28 23.37 12.63 2.91
CA SER A 28 23.74 11.56 3.84
C SER A 28 24.09 10.27 3.09
N GLU A 29 23.35 9.92 2.03
CA GLU A 29 23.65 8.78 1.15
C GLU A 29 25.01 8.89 0.45
N SER A 30 25.44 10.10 0.08
CA SER A 30 26.75 10.31 -0.56
C SER A 30 27.93 10.11 0.41
N ARG A 31 27.69 10.25 1.72
CA ARG A 31 28.66 10.02 2.79
C ARG A 31 28.79 8.55 3.20
N LEU A 32 27.88 7.67 2.79
CA LEU A 32 27.96 6.24 3.12
C LEU A 32 29.15 5.55 2.40
N PRO A 33 29.73 4.47 2.94
CA PRO A 33 30.75 3.67 2.25
C PRO A 33 30.23 3.09 0.91
N ARG A 34 31.09 2.96 -0.11
CA ARG A 34 30.73 2.54 -1.49
C ARG A 34 29.85 1.27 -1.51
N ARG A 35 30.16 0.27 -0.68
CA ARG A 35 29.38 -0.98 -0.54
C ARG A 35 27.93 -0.78 -0.09
N GLN A 36 27.66 0.18 0.79
CA GLN A 36 26.29 0.44 1.27
C GLN A 36 25.50 1.26 0.24
N ARG A 37 26.17 2.19 -0.46
CA ARG A 37 25.60 2.91 -1.60
C ARG A 37 25.17 1.96 -2.72
N GLU A 38 26.01 1.00 -3.07
CA GLU A 38 25.70 -0.01 -4.09
C GLU A 38 24.50 -0.90 -3.70
N LYS A 39 24.41 -1.33 -2.43
CA LYS A 39 23.24 -2.09 -1.94
C LYS A 39 21.94 -1.29 -2.08
N LYS A 40 21.93 -0.03 -1.62
CA LYS A 40 20.75 0.86 -1.70
C LYS A 40 20.37 1.17 -3.14
N ALA A 41 21.34 1.38 -4.03
CA ALA A 41 21.12 1.58 -5.46
C ALA A 41 20.55 0.32 -6.13
N LYS A 42 21.03 -0.87 -5.78
CA LYS A 42 20.54 -2.15 -6.29
C LYS A 42 19.10 -2.44 -5.82
N GLU A 43 18.77 -2.14 -4.57
CA GLU A 43 17.40 -2.23 -4.07
C GLU A 43 16.46 -1.26 -4.79
N ARG A 44 16.89 0.00 -4.98
CA ARG A 44 16.13 0.99 -5.76
C ARG A 44 15.93 0.56 -7.21
N ALA A 45 16.96 0.02 -7.86
CA ALA A 45 16.86 -0.51 -9.23
C ALA A 45 15.88 -1.69 -9.30
N LYS A 46 15.92 -2.61 -8.33
CA LYS A 46 14.99 -3.73 -8.21
C LYS A 46 13.55 -3.24 -8.01
N MET A 47 13.34 -2.19 -7.21
CA MET A 47 12.04 -1.57 -7.01
C MET A 47 11.54 -0.85 -8.27
N ARG A 48 12.43 -0.22 -9.06
CA ARG A 48 12.08 0.41 -10.34
C ARG A 48 11.70 -0.63 -11.40
N ALA A 49 12.47 -1.71 -11.54
CA ALA A 49 12.15 -2.79 -12.48
C ALA A 49 10.81 -3.47 -12.17
N ARG A 50 10.40 -3.50 -10.89
CA ARG A 50 9.08 -3.99 -10.47
C ARG A 50 7.94 -3.01 -10.78
N ARG A 51 8.21 -1.74 -11.12
CA ARG A 51 7.16 -0.74 -11.38
C ARG A 51 6.33 -1.08 -12.61
N ASP A 52 6.97 -1.57 -13.68
CA ASP A 52 6.27 -1.91 -14.93
C ASP A 52 5.32 -3.11 -14.75
N GLN A 53 5.53 -3.91 -13.71
CA GLN A 53 4.67 -5.04 -13.34
C GLN A 53 3.61 -4.68 -12.29
N ARG A 54 3.54 -3.41 -11.85
CA ARG A 54 2.55 -2.99 -10.86
C ARG A 54 1.19 -2.86 -11.52
N VAL A 55 0.22 -3.56 -10.95
CA VAL A 55 -1.20 -3.36 -11.27
C VAL A 55 -1.84 -2.62 -10.11
N THR A 56 -2.61 -1.59 -10.42
CA THR A 56 -3.41 -0.83 -9.45
C THR A 56 -4.84 -1.32 -9.54
N TYR A 57 -5.38 -1.77 -8.42
CA TYR A 57 -6.78 -2.18 -8.27
C TYR A 57 -7.46 -1.30 -7.25
N ASP A 58 -8.74 -1.02 -7.49
CA ASP A 58 -9.60 -0.37 -6.51
C ASP A 58 -10.01 -1.40 -5.46
N ILE A 59 -9.52 -1.20 -4.24
CA ILE A 59 -9.76 -2.10 -3.10
C ILE A 59 -10.45 -1.28 -2.00
N PRO A 60 -11.52 -1.80 -1.37
CA PRO A 60 -12.15 -1.15 -0.23
C PRO A 60 -11.12 -0.80 0.86
N PRO A 61 -11.15 0.42 1.46
CA PRO A 61 -10.15 0.85 2.43
C PRO A 61 -9.98 -0.12 3.61
N ILE A 62 -11.09 -0.69 4.06
CA ILE A 62 -11.14 -1.65 5.18
C ILE A 62 -10.38 -2.94 4.83
N LEU A 63 -10.56 -3.47 3.62
CA LEU A 63 -9.82 -4.65 3.15
C LEU A 63 -8.32 -4.35 3.00
N LYS A 64 -7.99 -3.18 2.44
CA LYS A 64 -6.59 -2.72 2.32
C LYS A 64 -5.91 -2.67 3.68
N GLN A 65 -6.56 -2.07 4.68
CA GLN A 65 -6.01 -1.95 6.03
C GLN A 65 -5.82 -3.32 6.68
N THR A 66 -6.83 -4.20 6.58
CA THR A 66 -6.75 -5.57 7.11
C THR A 66 -5.57 -6.35 6.53
N MET A 67 -5.38 -6.27 5.21
CA MET A 67 -4.25 -6.93 4.55
C MET A 67 -2.90 -6.36 5.00
N PHE A 68 -2.83 -5.06 5.24
CA PHE A 68 -1.63 -4.41 5.72
C PHE A 68 -1.28 -4.85 7.14
N GLU A 69 -2.23 -4.80 8.07
CA GLU A 69 -2.04 -5.23 9.46
C GLU A 69 -1.65 -6.71 9.55
N MET A 70 -2.28 -7.58 8.75
CA MET A 70 -1.93 -9.00 8.69
C MET A 70 -0.50 -9.19 8.17
N ALA A 71 -0.14 -8.50 7.09
CA ALA A 71 1.20 -8.58 6.52
C ALA A 71 2.27 -8.06 7.50
N GLU A 72 2.00 -6.96 8.19
CA GLU A 72 2.88 -6.40 9.23
C GLU A 72 3.09 -7.38 10.39
N SER A 73 2.02 -8.01 10.87
CA SER A 73 2.10 -9.01 11.95
C SER A 73 2.99 -10.20 11.61
N MET A 74 3.10 -10.54 10.32
CA MET A 74 3.93 -11.63 9.81
C MET A 74 5.28 -11.17 9.26
N SER A 75 5.59 -9.86 9.33
CA SER A 75 6.77 -9.25 8.69
C SER A 75 6.88 -9.56 7.20
N LEU A 76 5.75 -9.58 6.49
CA LEU A 76 5.66 -9.86 5.06
C LEU A 76 5.27 -8.60 4.26
N PRO A 77 5.67 -8.48 2.98
CA PRO A 77 5.12 -7.48 2.09
C PRO A 77 3.63 -7.77 1.80
N ALA A 78 2.75 -6.79 2.03
CA ALA A 78 1.31 -6.91 1.74
C ALA A 78 1.01 -7.32 0.30
N SER A 79 1.85 -6.91 -0.66
CA SER A 79 1.72 -7.32 -2.07
C SER A 79 1.88 -8.82 -2.26
N GLN A 80 2.76 -9.49 -1.51
CA GLN A 80 2.95 -10.94 -1.61
C GLN A 80 1.77 -11.70 -0.99
N LEU A 81 1.23 -11.19 0.11
CA LEU A 81 0.01 -11.73 0.71
C LEU A 81 -1.17 -11.63 -0.27
N ALA A 82 -1.31 -10.49 -0.96
CA ALA A 82 -2.30 -10.32 -2.03
C ALA A 82 -2.07 -11.28 -3.20
N THR A 83 -0.82 -11.46 -3.63
CA THR A 83 -0.48 -12.44 -4.67
C THR A 83 -0.92 -13.86 -4.27
N LEU A 84 -0.63 -14.29 -3.04
CA LEU A 84 -1.05 -15.61 -2.54
C LEU A 84 -2.58 -15.75 -2.55
N ALA A 85 -3.30 -14.75 -2.03
CA ALA A 85 -4.75 -14.75 -1.99
C ALA A 85 -5.36 -14.86 -3.41
N LEU A 86 -4.80 -14.14 -4.39
CA LEU A 86 -5.24 -14.21 -5.77
C LEU A 86 -4.96 -15.58 -6.40
N PHE A 87 -3.80 -16.19 -6.15
CA PHE A 87 -3.51 -17.54 -6.65
C PHE A 87 -4.47 -18.58 -6.08
N ARG A 88 -4.72 -18.55 -4.77
CA ARG A 88 -5.70 -19.44 -4.12
C ARG A 88 -7.10 -19.24 -4.68
N PHE A 89 -7.54 -18.00 -4.79
CA PHE A 89 -8.83 -17.69 -5.41
C PHE A 89 -8.97 -18.26 -6.83
N LEU A 90 -7.91 -18.14 -7.66
CA LEU A 90 -7.94 -18.67 -9.02
C LEU A 90 -7.98 -20.20 -9.06
N GLU A 91 -7.21 -20.86 -8.19
CA GLU A 91 -7.20 -22.32 -8.02
C GLU A 91 -8.60 -22.81 -7.61
N ASP A 92 -9.17 -22.25 -6.54
CA ASP A 92 -10.48 -22.60 -6.02
C ASP A 92 -11.60 -22.33 -7.05
N PHE A 93 -11.48 -21.24 -7.82
CA PHE A 93 -12.40 -20.93 -8.92
C PHE A 93 -12.33 -21.95 -10.05
N GLN A 94 -11.11 -22.36 -10.45
CA GLN A 94 -10.92 -23.39 -11.48
C GLN A 94 -11.43 -24.76 -11.04
N ASN A 95 -11.32 -25.07 -9.75
CA ASN A 95 -11.83 -26.31 -9.16
C ASN A 95 -13.35 -26.28 -8.93
N GLY A 96 -14.02 -25.15 -9.19
CA GLY A 96 -15.47 -24.99 -9.02
C GLY A 96 -15.90 -24.80 -7.56
N GLU A 97 -14.97 -24.55 -6.65
CA GLU A 97 -15.26 -24.30 -5.23
C GLU A 97 -15.84 -22.90 -5.01
N ILE A 98 -15.51 -21.96 -5.91
CA ILE A 98 -16.03 -20.59 -5.88
C ILE A 98 -17.05 -20.39 -7.00
N ASP A 99 -18.29 -20.20 -6.60
CA ASP A 99 -19.37 -19.80 -7.50
C ASP A 99 -19.56 -18.27 -7.51
N LEU A 100 -19.12 -17.64 -8.61
CA LEU A 100 -19.26 -16.20 -8.82
C LEU A 100 -20.69 -15.76 -9.17
N THR A 101 -21.57 -16.67 -9.63
CA THR A 101 -22.92 -16.31 -10.06
C THR A 101 -23.73 -15.70 -8.93
N LYS A 102 -23.48 -16.13 -7.69
CA LYS A 102 -24.07 -15.58 -6.44
C LYS A 102 -23.88 -14.08 -6.27
N TYR A 103 -22.80 -13.53 -6.83
CA TYR A 103 -22.44 -12.11 -6.70
C TYR A 103 -22.63 -11.33 -8.01
N LYS A 104 -22.89 -12.00 -9.13
CA LYS A 104 -23.08 -11.34 -10.44
C LYS A 104 -24.41 -10.60 -10.48
N LYS A 105 -24.35 -9.33 -10.87
CA LYS A 105 -25.52 -8.52 -11.24
C LYS A 105 -25.29 -7.87 -12.59
N PRO A 106 -26.34 -7.62 -13.38
CA PRO A 106 -26.22 -6.86 -14.61
C PRO A 106 -25.55 -5.50 -14.34
N SER A 107 -24.58 -5.17 -15.17
CA SER A 107 -23.89 -3.89 -15.13
C SER A 107 -24.64 -2.89 -16.01
N ARG A 108 -24.58 -1.61 -15.61
CA ARG A 108 -25.12 -0.48 -16.39
C ARG A 108 -24.05 0.20 -17.24
N SER A 109 -22.80 -0.27 -17.14
CA SER A 109 -21.68 0.27 -17.91
C SER A 109 -21.71 -0.27 -19.34
N PRO A 110 -21.48 0.57 -20.36
CA PRO A 110 -21.38 0.11 -21.75
C PRO A 110 -20.18 -0.81 -22.00
N ARG A 111 -19.23 -0.91 -21.05
CA ARG A 111 -18.01 -1.71 -21.20
C ARG A 111 -18.16 -3.16 -20.72
N TYR A 112 -19.08 -3.42 -19.80
CA TYR A 112 -19.20 -4.72 -19.15
C TYR A 112 -20.66 -5.09 -18.93
N ASP A 113 -21.04 -6.31 -19.29
CA ASP A 113 -22.40 -6.84 -19.11
C ASP A 113 -22.74 -7.13 -17.65
N TRP A 114 -21.74 -7.49 -16.85
CA TRP A 114 -21.90 -7.93 -15.46
C TRP A 114 -20.96 -7.18 -14.52
N LYS A 115 -21.40 -6.99 -13.28
CA LYS A 115 -20.59 -6.53 -12.16
C LYS A 115 -20.76 -7.46 -10.97
N LEU A 116 -19.77 -7.47 -10.08
CA LEU A 116 -19.88 -8.15 -8.80
C LEU A 116 -20.43 -7.20 -7.75
N VAL A 117 -21.38 -7.67 -6.95
CA VAL A 117 -21.90 -6.97 -5.79
C VAL A 117 -21.61 -7.80 -4.55
N PHE A 118 -20.83 -7.20 -3.65
CA PHE A 118 -20.45 -7.84 -2.40
C PHE A 118 -21.48 -7.52 -1.30
N PRO A 119 -21.72 -8.47 -0.37
CA PRO A 119 -22.50 -8.20 0.84
C PRO A 119 -21.94 -7.01 1.62
N GLN A 120 -22.83 -6.14 2.13
CA GLN A 120 -22.44 -4.94 2.87
C GLN A 120 -21.74 -5.29 4.19
N GLU A 121 -22.04 -6.46 4.74
CA GLU A 121 -21.44 -7.01 5.94
C GLU A 121 -19.93 -7.14 5.75
N TRP A 122 -19.47 -7.60 4.58
CA TRP A 122 -18.04 -7.78 4.29
C TRP A 122 -17.30 -6.45 4.19
N LEU A 123 -18.00 -5.41 3.73
CA LEU A 123 -17.46 -4.06 3.68
C LEU A 123 -17.39 -3.41 5.07
N LYS A 124 -18.11 -3.93 6.06
CA LYS A 124 -18.14 -3.43 7.45
C LYS A 124 -17.34 -4.28 8.44
N SER A 125 -17.16 -5.57 8.17
CA SER A 125 -16.73 -6.57 9.17
C SER A 125 -15.23 -6.83 9.26
N ALA A 126 -14.39 -6.25 8.39
CA ALA A 126 -12.95 -6.53 8.42
C ALA A 126 -12.20 -5.76 9.54
N SER A 127 -12.76 -5.68 10.75
CA SER A 127 -11.96 -5.37 11.94
C SER A 127 -11.28 -6.66 12.39
N TYR A 128 -10.01 -6.84 12.04
CA TYR A 128 -9.23 -7.99 12.51
C TYR A 128 -9.06 -7.88 14.05
N LYS A 129 -9.75 -8.73 14.81
CA LYS A 129 -9.53 -8.85 16.26
C LYS A 129 -8.31 -9.72 16.51
N ILE A 130 -7.18 -9.11 16.80
CA ILE A 130 -5.98 -9.82 17.29
C ILE A 130 -6.33 -10.40 18.66
N LYS A 131 -6.41 -11.74 18.78
CA LYS A 131 -6.33 -12.41 20.08
C LYS A 131 -4.86 -12.40 20.49
N LYS A 132 -4.55 -11.64 21.55
CA LYS A 132 -3.29 -11.73 22.30
C LYS A 132 -3.19 -13.05 23.04
#